data_AF-A0A2N2U1E8-F1
#
_entry.id   AF-A0A2N2U1E8-F1
#
_cell.length_a   1.000
_cell.length_b   1.000
_cell.length_c   1.000
_cell.angle_alpha   90.00
_cell.angle_beta   90.00
_cell.angle_gamma   90.00
#
_symmetry.space_group_name_H-M   'P 1'
#
loop_
_entity.id
_entity.type
_entity.pdbx_description
1 polymer ?
#
loop_
_entity_poly.entity_id
_entity_poly.type
_entity_poly.pdbx_seq_one_letter_code
_entity_poly.pdbx_strand_id
1 'polypeptide(L)' 'MDVVLNLLFTSPMGLLSLFAILFMVGMAIYLVSWYKRKMNDPDE' A
#
# COMPACT_ATOMS: atom_id res chain seq x y z
N MET A 1 22.20 -3.27 1.66
CA MET A 1 20.81 -2.95 2.07
C MET A 1 20.74 -1.59 2.76
N ASP A 2 21.75 -1.22 3.57
CA ASP A 2 21.77 0.06 4.30
C ASP A 2 21.81 1.32 3.43
N VAL A 3 22.60 1.35 2.35
CA VAL A 3 22.70 2.54 1.47
C VAL A 3 21.38 2.85 0.77
N VAL A 4 20.63 1.82 0.35
CA VAL A 4 19.36 1.98 -0.37
C VAL A 4 18.27 2.48 0.58
N LEU A 5 18.18 1.91 1.79
CA LEU A 5 17.25 2.37 2.83
C LEU A 5 17.61 3.80 3.27
N ASN A 6 18.90 4.11 3.42
CA ASN A 6 19.35 5.46 3.77
C ASN A 6 18.95 6.47 2.67
N LEU A 7 19.11 6.14 1.39
CA LEU A 7 18.60 6.96 0.28
C LEU A 7 17.06 7.12 0.33
N LEU A 8 16.34 6.04 0.64
CA LEU A 8 14.87 6.02 0.71
C LEU A 8 14.32 6.87 1.86
N PHE A 9 15.06 7.02 2.97
CA PHE A 9 14.63 7.82 4.12
C PHE A 9 15.23 9.23 4.15
N THR A 10 16.39 9.46 3.53
CA THR A 10 17.10 10.75 3.55
C THR A 10 16.72 11.66 2.39
N SER A 11 16.25 11.11 1.26
CA SER A 11 15.85 11.93 0.11
C SER A 11 14.35 12.25 0.13
N PRO A 12 13.94 13.48 -0.23
CA PRO A 12 12.51 13.86 -0.30
C PRO A 12 11.69 12.94 -1.22
N MET A 13 12.30 12.43 -2.28
CA MET A 13 11.70 11.47 -3.21
C MET A 13 11.50 10.09 -2.58
N GLY A 14 12.41 9.69 -1.68
CA GLY A 14 12.33 8.42 -0.97
C GLY A 14 11.09 8.34 -0.07
N LEU A 15 10.76 9.41 0.65
CA LEU A 15 9.55 9.48 1.47
C LEU A 15 8.26 9.37 0.62
N LEU A 16 8.22 10.02 -0.54
CA LEU A 16 7.10 9.89 -1.49
C LEU A 16 6.95 8.46 -2.01
N SER A 17 8.07 7.79 -2.31
CA SER A 17 8.04 6.40 -2.76
C SER A 17 7.60 5.44 -1.65
N LEU A 18 7.99 5.68 -0.39
CA LEU A 18 7.50 4.93 0.77
C LEU A 18 5.99 5.10 0.96
N PHE A 19 5.49 6.32 0.84
CA PHE A 19 4.06 6.59 0.88
C PHE A 19 3.32 5.87 -0.25
N ALA A 20 3.86 5.89 -1.47
CA ALA A 20 3.27 5.20 -2.61
C ALA A 20 3.23 3.68 -2.41
N ILE A 21 4.28 3.07 -1.83
CA ILE A 21 4.31 1.64 -1.52
C ILE A 21 3.27 1.29 -0.45
N LEU A 22 3.20 2.05 0.64
CA LEU A 22 2.18 1.87 1.69
C LEU A 22 0.76 2.04 1.14
N PHE A 23 0.56 3.02 0.26
CA PHE A 23 -0.71 3.26 -0.40
C PHE A 23 -1.08 2.10 -1.32
N MET A 24 -0.15 1.57 -2.12
CA MET A 24 -0.38 0.41 -2.99
C MET A 24 -0.77 -0.83 -2.18
N VAL A 25 -0.04 -1.12 -1.10
CA VAL A 25 -0.32 -2.27 -0.23
C VAL A 25 -1.66 -2.09 0.48
N GLY A 26 -1.93 -0.89 1.02
CA GLY A 26 -3.20 -0.56 1.65
C GLY A 26 -4.39 -0.69 0.69
N MET A 27 -4.27 -0.18 -0.53
CA MET A 27 -5.29 -0.30 -1.57
C MET A 27 -5.50 -1.73 -2.03
N ALA A 28 -4.43 -2.54 -2.13
CA ALA A 28 -4.56 -3.95 -2.45
C ALA A 28 -5.37 -4.71 -1.39
N ILE A 29 -5.07 -4.47 -0.11
CA ILE A 29 -5.84 -5.06 1.01
C ILE A 29 -7.28 -4.54 1.01
N TYR A 30 -7.47 -3.23 0.79
CA TYR A 30 -8.79 -2.61 0.72
C TYR A 30 -9.64 -3.22 -0.39
N LEU A 31 -9.09 -3.36 -1.61
CA LEU A 31 -9.79 -3.95 -2.75
C LEU A 31 -10.13 -5.42 -2.50
N VAL A 32 -9.21 -6.21 -1.95
CA VAL A 32 -9.47 -7.62 -1.60
C VAL A 32 -10.56 -7.72 -0.53
N SER A 33 -10.51 -6.87 0.49
CA SER A 33 -11.52 -6.82 1.56
C SER A 33 -12.87 -6.37 1.03
N TRP A 34 -12.91 -5.33 0.19
CA TRP A 34 -14.12 -4.82 -0.44
C TRP A 34 -14.74 -5.85 -1.39
N TYR A 35 -13.92 -6.49 -2.22
CA TYR A 35 -14.36 -7.55 -3.12
C TYR A 35 -14.90 -8.75 -2.34
N LYS A 36 -14.21 -9.18 -1.27
CA LYS A 36 -14.71 -10.23 -0.38
C LYS A 36 -16.03 -9.84 0.28
N ARG A 37 -16.17 -8.62 0.79
CA ARG A 37 -17.45 -8.15 1.37
C ARG A 37 -18.57 -8.17 0.34
N LYS A 38 -18.31 -7.74 -0.89
CA LYS A 38 -19.31 -7.72 -1.97
C LYS A 38 -19.73 -9.12 -2.45
N MET A 39 -18.87 -10.13 -2.34
CA MET A 39 -19.22 -11.51 -2.69
C MET A 39 -19.83 -12.30 -1.53
N ASN A 40 -19.54 -11.90 -0.29
CA ASN A 40 -19.95 -12.62 0.91
C ASN A 40 -21.24 -12.05 1.53
N ASP A 41 -21.80 -10.99 0.93
CA ASP A 41 -23.16 -10.49 1.13
C ASP A 41 -23.97 -10.83 -0.15
N PRO A 42 -24.53 -12.05 -0.26
CA PRO A 42 -25.41 -12.43 -1.37
C PRO A 42 -26.84 -11.86 -1.24
N ASP A 43 -27.14 -11.04 -0.22
CA ASP A 43 -28.51 -10.62 0.15
C ASP A 43 -28.69 -9.07 0.16
N GLU A 44 -28.20 -8.37 -0.87
CA GLU A 44 -28.80 -7.09 -1.32
C GLU A 44 -29.47 -7.24 -2.69
#